data_AF-A0A2H1FF68-F1
#
_entry.id   AF-A0A2H1FF68-F1
#
_cell.length_a   1.000
_cell.length_b   1.000
_cell.length_c   1.000
_cell.angle_alpha   90.00
_cell.angle_beta   90.00
_cell.angle_gamma   90.00
#
_symmetry.space_group_name_H-M   'P 1'
#
loop_
_entity.id
_entity.type
_entity.pdbx_description
1 polymer ?
#
loop_
_entity_poly.entity_id
_entity_poly.type
_entity_poly.pdbx_seq_one_letter_code
_entity_poly.pdbx_strand_id
1 'polypeptide(L)'
;MAILKKVYSHIKHECKISTSLFLLAILCLENMSMPANATEPLLPQYEPTQHISSNPNLFVSAENSFFENYFAGPQVIQVIITDPNIDRLDQAYGEPDVTVNGKKLRMAQATDGNWYAYFADSKQAQIADSTQTSTSGKGLDFGKFCSPASAIVATGVEFSQTNGIAIARSAPGSSDGSQNPQATVSATCTGIVDHSVSSITGAKSNLLNHVVRENKTLNTNSARAGQIAQQSDNQAFIDAWPIIQLYDFGPATKVTVQYNAGGSGVQSVELNFDRIPSNLIGIVSNRQTWPRGAHVHGDLIDPQLNIDPTEEDSWTWGTSMTNNTVYYQAFDRSGNPDADGTIAMQNLSGNLTSMMFNHNGRLTQDPEPQGVAVATLQPNGIQKITKSSDGFYRTKSINEFSIPLTILELQPNVGIFGDYDASGIAEIITLDNAPRDKSFTVNYNDKSYTVRIEFSTATLTMGTPAENTPVNPNPPIKQSVSNQSPINPVFAAFLKLVIMQNLFLY
;
A
#
# COMPACT_ATOMS: atom_id res chain seq x y z
N MET A 1 31.79 -42.31 40.55
CA MET A 1 30.98 -43.42 41.06
C MET A 1 30.61 -43.04 42.50
N ALA A 2 29.43 -42.57 42.85
CA ALA A 2 28.12 -42.58 42.22
C ALA A 2 27.63 -41.12 42.06
N ILE A 3 27.37 -40.65 40.84
CA ILE A 3 26.07 -40.78 40.16
C ILE A 3 25.02 -39.98 40.94
N LEU A 4 24.64 -38.82 40.42
CA LEU A 4 23.50 -38.68 39.51
C LEU A 4 22.19 -39.09 40.20
N LYS A 5 21.15 -38.28 39.99
CA LYS A 5 19.76 -38.56 40.35
C LYS A 5 19.44 -38.43 41.84
N LYS A 6 19.06 -37.23 42.23
CA LYS A 6 17.63 -36.87 42.16
C LYS A 6 17.54 -35.36 42.38
N VAL A 7 17.40 -34.59 41.31
CA VAL A 7 16.13 -34.40 40.58
C VAL A 7 15.13 -33.72 41.50
N TYR A 8 14.81 -32.51 41.07
CA TYR A 8 13.57 -31.79 41.32
C TYR A 8 13.47 -31.17 42.71
N SER A 9 13.66 -29.86 42.73
CA SER A 9 12.56 -28.90 42.58
C SER A 9 12.08 -28.55 43.98
N HIS A 10 11.83 -27.30 44.32
CA HIS A 10 11.05 -26.37 43.54
C HIS A 10 11.13 -25.01 44.26
N ILE A 11 11.16 -23.94 43.46
CA ILE A 11 10.30 -22.77 43.62
C ILE A 11 10.81 -21.56 44.44
N LYS A 12 10.66 -20.40 43.75
CA LYS A 12 10.55 -18.99 44.16
C LYS A 12 11.86 -18.23 44.41
N HIS A 13 12.22 -17.16 43.70
CA HIS A 13 11.52 -16.19 42.81
C HIS A 13 12.57 -15.66 41.78
N GLU A 14 12.36 -15.70 40.45
CA GLU A 14 11.72 -14.68 39.55
C GLU A 14 12.31 -13.24 39.64
N CYS A 15 12.58 -12.45 38.59
CA CYS A 15 12.09 -12.44 37.19
C CYS A 15 12.92 -11.49 36.26
N LYS A 16 13.10 -11.90 35.00
CA LYS A 16 13.12 -11.16 33.69
C LYS A 16 14.03 -9.94 33.42
N ILE A 17 14.95 -10.11 32.45
CA ILE A 17 15.07 -9.28 31.23
C ILE A 17 15.40 -10.21 30.04
N SER A 18 14.72 -10.00 28.92
CA SER A 18 14.66 -10.81 27.70
C SER A 18 15.00 -9.94 26.51
N THR A 19 15.93 -10.34 25.64
CA THR A 19 15.89 -10.10 24.18
C THR A 19 17.01 -10.83 23.45
N SER A 20 16.67 -11.31 22.25
CA SER A 20 17.55 -11.81 21.18
C SER A 20 17.98 -13.28 21.21
N LEU A 21 17.00 -14.18 21.08
CA LEU A 21 17.19 -15.52 20.51
C LEU A 21 16.05 -15.78 19.51
N PHE A 22 16.08 -15.06 18.39
CA PHE A 22 15.11 -15.21 17.29
C PHE A 22 15.89 -15.40 15.98
N LEU A 23 16.74 -16.41 15.91
CA LEU A 23 17.36 -16.83 14.65
C LEU A 23 17.85 -18.28 14.71
N LEU A 24 17.03 -19.22 15.20
CA LEU A 24 17.26 -20.67 14.99
C LEU A 24 16.04 -21.50 15.38
N ALA A 25 14.92 -21.33 14.66
CA ALA A 25 13.72 -22.13 14.85
C ALA A 25 13.12 -22.60 13.52
N ILE A 26 13.95 -23.14 12.62
CA ILE A 26 13.51 -23.97 11.50
C ILE A 26 14.58 -25.04 11.29
N LEU A 27 14.45 -26.18 11.96
CA LEU A 27 15.08 -27.47 11.61
C LEU A 27 14.70 -28.55 12.64
N CYS A 28 13.41 -28.70 12.92
CA CYS A 28 12.88 -29.89 13.60
C CYS A 28 11.41 -30.07 13.19
N LEU A 29 11.20 -30.67 12.01
CA LEU A 29 9.96 -31.37 11.70
C LEU A 29 10.35 -32.78 11.23
N GLU A 30 9.90 -33.74 12.02
CA GLU A 30 9.99 -35.16 11.77
C GLU A 30 9.18 -35.54 10.52
N ASN A 31 9.55 -36.68 9.94
CA ASN A 31 8.97 -37.28 8.73
C ASN A 31 7.44 -37.36 8.76
N MET A 32 6.75 -36.34 8.26
CA MET A 32 5.39 -36.45 7.74
C MET A 32 5.48 -36.60 6.22
N SER A 33 5.06 -37.75 5.72
CA SER A 33 4.84 -37.97 4.28
C SER A 33 3.73 -37.03 3.81
N MET A 34 4.12 -35.93 3.18
CA MET A 34 3.21 -34.99 2.54
C MET A 34 2.67 -35.62 1.23
N PRO A 35 1.36 -35.65 0.98
CA PRO A 35 0.84 -35.91 -0.36
C PRO A 35 1.38 -34.85 -1.34
N ALA A 36 1.69 -35.28 -2.57
CA ALA A 36 2.39 -34.53 -3.60
C ALA A 36 1.60 -33.36 -4.24
N ASN A 37 0.88 -32.58 -3.43
CA ASN A 37 0.19 -31.35 -3.83
C ASN A 37 0.62 -30.11 -3.01
N ALA A 38 1.66 -30.22 -2.18
CA ALA A 38 2.21 -29.05 -1.51
C ALA A 38 3.01 -28.20 -2.53
N THR A 39 2.32 -27.29 -3.20
CA THR A 39 2.93 -26.11 -3.79
C THR A 39 3.79 -25.45 -2.71
N GLU A 40 5.06 -25.23 -3.01
CA GLU A 40 5.91 -24.27 -2.30
C GLU A 40 5.09 -23.02 -1.98
N PRO A 41 5.04 -22.54 -0.72
CA PRO A 41 4.35 -21.29 -0.42
C PRO A 41 5.01 -20.22 -1.28
N LEU A 42 4.27 -19.75 -2.27
CA LEU A 42 4.77 -18.76 -3.20
C LEU A 42 4.89 -17.46 -2.43
N LEU A 43 6.12 -17.10 -2.10
CA LEU A 43 6.44 -15.77 -1.59
C LEU A 43 6.07 -14.73 -2.66
N PRO A 44 5.63 -13.53 -2.27
CA PRO A 44 5.58 -12.37 -3.17
C PRO A 44 6.86 -12.29 -3.99
N GLN A 45 6.77 -11.93 -5.28
CA GLN A 45 8.00 -11.77 -6.06
C GLN A 45 8.82 -10.59 -5.54
N TYR A 46 8.12 -9.59 -4.99
CA TYR A 46 8.70 -8.49 -4.25
C TYR A 46 8.35 -8.62 -2.77
N GLU A 47 9.36 -8.79 -1.93
CA GLU A 47 9.22 -8.53 -0.51
C GLU A 47 9.15 -7.01 -0.33
N PRO A 48 8.00 -6.43 0.08
CA PRO A 48 7.93 -5.00 0.36
C PRO A 48 8.92 -4.68 1.48
N THR A 49 10.00 -4.00 1.14
CA THR A 49 10.92 -3.44 2.14
C THR A 49 10.24 -2.24 2.77
N GLN A 50 10.08 -2.28 4.09
CA GLN A 50 9.65 -1.09 4.85
C GLN A 50 10.54 0.10 4.50
N HIS A 51 9.93 1.27 4.35
CA HIS A 51 10.63 2.51 4.07
C HIS A 51 11.77 2.73 5.08
N ILE A 52 12.99 2.89 4.58
CA ILE A 52 14.17 3.23 5.39
C ILE A 52 14.48 4.70 5.14
N SER A 53 14.30 5.54 6.16
CA SER A 53 14.71 6.93 6.06
C SER A 53 16.24 7.05 5.96
N SER A 54 16.71 7.93 5.08
CA SER A 54 18.14 8.29 5.02
C SER A 54 18.57 9.23 6.16
N ASN A 55 17.61 9.78 6.91
CA ASN A 55 17.81 10.78 7.95
C ASN A 55 17.42 10.23 9.34
N PRO A 56 18.11 10.64 10.41
CA PRO A 56 17.84 10.10 11.75
C PRO A 56 16.49 10.51 12.34
N ASN A 57 16.01 11.73 12.06
CA ASN A 57 14.79 12.29 12.66
C ASN A 57 13.72 12.66 11.64
N LEU A 58 14.08 12.80 10.35
CA LEU A 58 13.15 13.15 9.27
C LEU A 58 12.74 11.91 8.51
N PHE A 59 11.44 11.68 8.35
CA PHE A 59 10.86 10.67 7.48
C PHE A 59 9.92 11.33 6.48
N VAL A 60 9.97 10.91 5.21
CA VAL A 60 9.14 11.44 4.13
C VAL A 60 8.61 10.26 3.31
N SER A 61 7.29 10.07 3.26
CA SER A 61 6.69 8.83 2.75
C SER A 61 7.07 8.48 1.30
N ALA A 62 7.36 9.47 0.45
CA ALA A 62 7.82 9.26 -0.93
C ALA A 62 9.34 9.05 -1.09
N GLU A 63 10.13 9.02 0.00
CA GLU A 63 11.54 8.66 -0.07
C GLU A 63 11.66 7.14 -0.28
N ASN A 64 11.85 6.75 -1.54
CA ASN A 64 11.99 5.36 -1.89
C ASN A 64 12.95 5.21 -3.06
N SER A 65 14.12 4.63 -2.79
CA SER A 65 15.15 4.38 -3.81
C SER A 65 14.70 3.40 -4.90
N PHE A 66 13.76 2.49 -4.60
CA PHE A 66 13.19 1.59 -5.60
C PHE A 66 12.43 2.35 -6.70
N PHE A 67 11.86 3.51 -6.35
CA PHE A 67 11.20 4.42 -7.29
C PHE A 67 12.00 5.68 -7.56
N GLU A 68 13.31 5.69 -7.26
CA GLU A 68 14.17 6.87 -7.45
C GLU A 68 13.58 8.16 -6.84
N ASN A 69 12.88 8.05 -5.71
CA ASN A 69 12.13 9.12 -5.03
C ASN A 69 11.10 9.86 -5.91
N TYR A 70 10.56 9.21 -6.94
CA TYR A 70 9.47 9.75 -7.75
C TYR A 70 8.14 9.69 -7.01
N PHE A 71 7.38 10.78 -7.14
CA PHE A 71 5.97 10.83 -6.81
C PHE A 71 5.25 11.69 -7.85
N ALA A 72 3.95 11.44 -8.04
CA ALA A 72 3.18 11.99 -9.15
C ALA A 72 1.72 12.20 -8.79
N GLY A 73 1.01 13.01 -9.58
CA GLY A 73 -0.44 13.07 -9.49
C GLY A 73 -0.94 13.49 -8.10
N PRO A 74 -2.06 12.93 -7.63
CA PRO A 74 -2.69 13.34 -6.38
C PRO A 74 -2.12 12.64 -5.14
N GLN A 75 -0.88 12.13 -5.18
CA GLN A 75 -0.31 11.49 -4.00
C GLN A 75 -0.20 12.46 -2.82
N VAL A 76 -0.62 12.01 -1.64
CA VAL A 76 -0.41 12.73 -0.39
C VAL A 76 0.90 12.26 0.23
N ILE A 77 1.78 13.20 0.55
CA ILE A 77 3.07 12.90 1.17
C ILE A 77 2.96 13.16 2.67
N GLN A 78 3.30 12.15 3.48
CA GLN A 78 3.42 12.28 4.92
C GLN A 78 4.86 12.63 5.28
N VAL A 79 5.02 13.62 6.16
CA VAL A 79 6.28 13.97 6.80
C VAL A 79 6.17 13.70 8.29
N ILE A 80 7.10 12.92 8.83
CA ILE A 80 7.18 12.61 10.26
C ILE A 80 8.51 13.13 10.80
N ILE A 81 8.47 13.84 11.92
CA ILE A 81 9.65 14.15 12.71
C ILE A 81 9.64 13.31 13.99
N THR A 82 10.62 12.42 14.09
CA THR A 82 10.92 11.60 15.27
C THR A 82 12.23 12.12 15.88
N ASP A 83 12.13 13.17 16.68
CA ASP A 83 13.29 13.80 17.32
C ASP A 83 13.18 13.70 18.85
N PRO A 84 14.06 12.94 19.52
CA PRO A 84 14.06 12.75 20.97
C PRO A 84 14.18 14.04 21.80
N ASN A 85 14.59 15.16 21.18
CA ASN A 85 14.67 16.45 21.85
C ASN A 85 13.31 17.16 21.93
N ILE A 86 12.32 16.74 21.14
CA ILE A 86 10.99 17.38 21.04
C ILE A 86 9.83 16.36 20.99
N ASP A 87 10.04 15.11 21.44
CA ASP A 87 9.04 14.03 21.39
C ASP A 87 8.19 13.88 22.66
N ARG A 88 8.63 14.46 23.78
CA ARG A 88 7.93 14.27 25.05
C ARG A 88 6.59 14.98 25.10
N LEU A 89 5.56 14.23 25.48
CA LEU A 89 4.17 14.71 25.59
C LEU A 89 3.92 15.55 26.85
N ASP A 90 4.82 15.48 27.83
CA ASP A 90 4.71 16.22 29.08
C ASP A 90 5.45 17.57 29.04
N GLN A 91 6.08 17.95 27.92
CA GLN A 91 6.76 19.24 27.77
C GLN A 91 6.19 20.06 26.63
N ALA A 92 6.19 21.38 26.81
CA ALA A 92 5.87 22.31 25.74
C ALA A 92 7.10 22.48 24.85
N TYR A 93 6.93 22.12 23.57
CA TYR A 93 7.87 22.41 22.51
C TYR A 93 7.18 23.29 21.47
N GLY A 94 7.96 24.14 20.81
CA GLY A 94 7.51 24.80 19.60
C GLY A 94 7.41 23.81 18.45
N GLU A 95 6.64 24.20 17.43
CA GLU A 95 6.59 23.47 16.16
C GLU A 95 7.99 23.29 15.56
N PRO A 96 8.38 22.09 15.08
CA PRO A 96 9.65 21.88 14.40
C PRO A 96 9.78 22.76 13.15
N ASP A 97 11.02 23.08 12.79
CA ASP A 97 11.27 23.85 11.58
C ASP A 97 11.43 22.97 10.36
N VAL A 98 10.30 22.72 9.69
CA VAL A 98 10.23 21.91 8.47
C VAL A 98 9.76 22.77 7.30
N THR A 99 10.38 22.56 6.15
CA THR A 99 10.03 23.25 4.91
C THR A 99 9.89 22.29 3.73
N VAL A 100 9.04 22.67 2.77
CA VAL A 100 8.93 22.09 1.43
C VAL A 100 9.31 23.18 0.44
N ASN A 101 10.40 23.00 -0.32
CA ASN A 101 10.96 24.02 -1.22
C ASN A 101 11.16 25.38 -0.52
N GLY A 102 11.63 25.36 0.73
CA GLY A 102 11.88 26.55 1.54
C GLY A 102 10.63 27.24 2.10
N LYS A 103 9.42 26.73 1.82
CA LYS A 103 8.16 27.19 2.41
C LYS A 103 7.84 26.36 3.65
N LYS A 104 7.40 26.99 4.74
CA LYS A 104 7.03 26.31 6.00
C LYS A 104 5.99 25.24 5.74
N LEU A 105 6.24 24.05 6.28
CA LEU A 105 5.28 22.97 6.41
C LEU A 105 4.82 22.93 7.87
N ARG A 106 3.53 23.22 8.10
CA ARG A 106 2.95 23.21 9.44
C ARG A 106 2.89 21.80 10.01
N MET A 107 3.41 21.57 11.21
CA MET A 107 3.42 20.23 11.84
C MET A 107 2.66 20.19 13.16
N ALA A 108 2.04 19.05 13.46
CA ALA A 108 1.32 18.82 14.70
C ALA A 108 1.84 17.57 15.42
N GLN A 109 2.00 17.66 16.74
CA GLN A 109 2.41 16.50 17.53
C GLN A 109 1.23 15.55 17.76
N ALA A 110 1.47 14.25 17.60
CA ALA A 110 0.51 13.21 17.92
C ALA A 110 0.75 12.62 19.32
N THR A 111 -0.16 11.74 19.76
CA THR A 111 -0.11 11.06 21.06
C THR A 111 1.02 10.02 21.20
N ASP A 112 1.77 9.75 20.13
CA ASP A 112 2.98 8.92 20.15
C ASP A 112 4.27 9.75 20.35
N GLY A 113 4.17 11.08 20.42
CA GLY A 113 5.29 12.01 20.60
C GLY A 113 5.86 12.56 19.29
N ASN A 114 5.61 11.88 18.16
CA ASN A 114 6.11 12.31 16.87
C ASN A 114 5.30 13.48 16.31
N TRP A 115 5.91 14.22 15.39
CA TRP A 115 5.26 15.32 14.68
C TRP A 115 4.90 14.93 13.27
N TYR A 116 3.68 15.27 12.84
CA TYR A 116 3.12 14.87 11.57
C TYR A 116 2.67 16.07 10.75
N ALA A 117 2.88 15.98 9.44
CA ALA A 117 2.29 16.87 8.45
C ALA A 117 2.01 16.11 7.15
N TYR A 118 1.07 16.62 6.37
CA TYR A 118 0.72 16.09 5.07
C TYR A 118 0.80 17.21 4.02
N PHE A 119 1.33 16.90 2.84
CA PHE A 119 1.32 17.81 1.71
C PHE A 119 1.00 17.12 0.39
N ALA A 120 0.51 17.87 -0.59
CA ALA A 120 0.22 17.36 -1.93
C ALA A 120 0.38 18.47 -2.98
N ASP A 121 0.45 18.09 -4.26
CA ASP A 121 0.33 19.07 -5.35
C ASP A 121 -1.09 19.65 -5.39
N SER A 122 -1.18 20.98 -5.39
CA SER A 122 -2.46 21.70 -5.28
C SER A 122 -3.41 21.42 -6.44
N LYS A 123 -2.90 21.33 -7.68
CA LYS A 123 -3.75 21.09 -8.85
C LYS A 123 -4.19 19.64 -8.88
N GLN A 124 -3.26 18.73 -8.63
CA GLN A 124 -3.57 17.30 -8.68
C GLN A 124 -4.57 16.90 -7.59
N ALA A 125 -4.44 17.41 -6.37
CA ALA A 125 -5.42 17.23 -5.29
C ALA A 125 -6.82 17.71 -5.71
N GLN A 126 -6.92 18.92 -6.28
CA GLN A 126 -8.21 19.46 -6.74
C GLN A 126 -8.80 18.69 -7.93
N ILE A 127 -7.98 18.21 -8.86
CA ILE A 127 -8.45 17.40 -10.00
C ILE A 127 -8.99 16.07 -9.50
N ALA A 128 -8.27 15.40 -8.61
CA ALA A 128 -8.69 14.13 -8.03
C ALA A 128 -9.99 14.28 -7.24
N ASP A 129 -10.07 15.29 -6.38
CA ASP A 129 -11.29 15.57 -5.60
C ASP A 129 -12.49 15.92 -6.49
N SER A 130 -12.27 16.61 -7.61
CA SER A 130 -13.35 16.94 -8.56
C SER A 130 -14.03 15.74 -9.22
N THR A 131 -13.43 14.56 -9.10
CA THR A 131 -14.06 13.31 -9.54
C THR A 131 -15.14 12.84 -8.57
N GLN A 132 -15.12 13.30 -7.33
CA GLN A 132 -16.02 12.89 -6.26
C GLN A 132 -17.29 13.73 -6.17
N THR A 133 -18.30 13.18 -5.51
CA THR A 133 -19.52 13.94 -5.17
C THR A 133 -19.31 14.71 -3.86
N SER A 134 -19.88 15.91 -3.73
CA SER A 134 -19.57 16.90 -2.68
C SER A 134 -19.78 16.52 -1.21
N THR A 135 -20.17 15.28 -0.91
CA THR A 135 -20.34 14.74 0.44
C THR A 135 -19.97 13.25 0.51
N SER A 136 -19.09 12.78 -0.39
CA SER A 136 -18.88 11.35 -0.60
C SER A 136 -18.18 10.71 0.61
N GLY A 137 -17.13 11.36 1.13
CA GLY A 137 -16.30 10.75 2.16
C GLY A 137 -15.59 9.49 1.69
N LYS A 138 -15.40 9.33 0.37
CA LYS A 138 -15.05 8.07 -0.30
C LYS A 138 -14.26 8.35 -1.58
N GLY A 139 -13.60 7.34 -2.14
CA GLY A 139 -12.82 7.54 -3.36
C GLY A 139 -11.69 8.55 -3.14
N LEU A 140 -11.39 9.36 -4.15
CA LEU A 140 -10.31 10.36 -4.09
C LEU A 140 -10.78 11.69 -3.47
N ASP A 141 -11.53 11.64 -2.37
CA ASP A 141 -12.08 12.81 -1.68
C ASP A 141 -11.01 13.38 -0.74
N PHE A 142 -10.53 14.60 -1.02
CA PHE A 142 -9.55 15.30 -0.21
C PHE A 142 -10.20 16.03 0.97
N GLY A 143 -11.53 16.09 1.01
CA GLY A 143 -12.32 16.85 1.95
C GLY A 143 -12.74 18.18 1.34
N LYS A 144 -12.47 19.29 2.03
CA LYS A 144 -12.82 20.63 1.52
C LYS A 144 -11.62 21.55 1.43
N PHE A 145 -11.62 22.39 0.40
CA PHE A 145 -10.53 23.31 0.09
C PHE A 145 -10.78 24.70 0.68
N CYS A 146 -9.74 25.25 1.30
CA CYS A 146 -9.69 26.63 1.79
C CYS A 146 -8.48 27.37 1.20
N SER A 147 -8.67 28.63 0.84
CA SER A 147 -7.58 29.52 0.41
C SER A 147 -6.59 29.76 1.56
N PRO A 148 -5.29 30.02 1.25
CA PRO A 148 -4.29 30.31 2.28
C PRO A 148 -4.71 31.42 3.25
N ALA A 149 -5.34 32.48 2.73
CA ALA A 149 -5.75 33.64 3.53
C ALA A 149 -6.91 33.36 4.48
N SER A 150 -7.75 32.36 4.18
CA SER A 150 -8.90 31.98 5.01
C SER A 150 -8.64 30.75 5.87
N ALA A 151 -7.52 30.06 5.67
CA ALA A 151 -7.14 28.86 6.40
C ALA A 151 -7.05 29.09 7.91
N ILE A 152 -6.58 30.27 8.35
CA ILE A 152 -6.57 30.64 9.78
C ILE A 152 -7.97 30.69 10.36
N VAL A 153 -8.97 31.12 9.60
CA VAL A 153 -10.35 31.16 10.09
C VAL A 153 -10.90 29.74 10.24
N ALA A 154 -10.58 28.85 9.31
CA ALA A 154 -11.02 27.46 9.35
C ALA A 154 -10.31 26.61 10.43
N THR A 155 -9.04 26.88 10.71
CA THR A 155 -8.18 25.98 11.51
C THR A 155 -7.59 26.63 12.77
N GLY A 156 -7.74 27.94 12.95
CA GLY A 156 -7.03 28.72 13.96
C GLY A 156 -5.54 28.93 13.66
N VAL A 157 -5.06 28.56 12.46
CA VAL A 157 -3.63 28.46 12.14
C VAL A 157 -3.32 29.04 10.76
N GLU A 158 -2.26 29.85 10.68
CA GLU A 158 -1.81 30.43 9.41
C GLU A 158 -1.16 29.40 8.46
N PHE A 159 -1.59 29.40 7.20
CA PHE A 159 -0.99 28.60 6.11
C PHE A 159 -0.58 29.50 4.93
N SER A 160 -0.18 30.74 5.20
CA SER A 160 0.09 31.77 4.18
C SER A 160 1.21 31.43 3.18
N GLN A 161 2.05 30.43 3.48
CA GLN A 161 3.12 29.96 2.59
C GLN A 161 2.70 28.79 1.68
N THR A 162 1.45 28.32 1.76
CA THR A 162 0.89 27.29 0.89
C THR A 162 0.09 27.91 -0.26
N ASN A 163 -0.35 27.09 -1.19
CA ASN A 163 -1.32 27.42 -2.24
C ASN A 163 -2.77 27.15 -1.80
N GLY A 164 -2.97 26.62 -0.59
CA GLY A 164 -4.25 26.32 0.02
C GLY A 164 -4.09 25.20 1.02
N ILE A 165 -5.20 24.80 1.63
CA ILE A 165 -5.28 23.57 2.42
C ILE A 165 -6.51 22.78 2.00
N ALA A 166 -6.42 21.46 2.12
CA ALA A 166 -7.59 20.59 2.21
C ALA A 166 -7.78 20.17 3.67
N ILE A 167 -9.02 20.29 4.15
CA ILE A 167 -9.42 19.93 5.52
C ILE A 167 -10.38 18.75 5.47
N ALA A 168 -10.36 17.92 6.51
CA ALA A 168 -11.11 16.65 6.51
C ALA A 168 -12.64 16.79 6.65
N ARG A 169 -13.14 18.01 6.84
CA ARG A 169 -14.54 18.32 7.14
C ARG A 169 -15.02 19.52 6.36
N SER A 170 -16.34 19.72 6.37
CA SER A 170 -16.94 20.91 5.78
C SER A 170 -16.73 22.17 6.63
N ALA A 171 -16.34 23.26 5.96
CA ALA A 171 -16.33 24.61 6.49
C ALA A 171 -17.19 25.51 5.58
N PRO A 172 -18.02 26.45 6.08
CA PRO A 172 -18.78 27.34 5.22
C PRO A 172 -17.83 28.18 4.35
N GLY A 173 -18.19 28.34 3.09
CA GLY A 173 -17.36 29.03 2.09
C GLY A 173 -16.18 28.21 1.54
N SER A 174 -15.95 26.99 2.04
CA SER A 174 -15.06 26.03 1.41
C SER A 174 -15.62 25.50 0.09
N SER A 175 -14.75 24.94 -0.75
CA SER A 175 -15.13 24.33 -2.03
C SER A 175 -14.72 22.87 -2.11
N ASP A 176 -15.36 22.14 -3.01
CA ASP A 176 -14.80 20.92 -3.60
C ASP A 176 -13.69 21.27 -4.61
N GLY A 177 -13.02 20.24 -5.11
CA GLY A 177 -12.05 20.32 -6.20
C GLY A 177 -12.68 20.73 -7.54
N SER A 178 -11.83 21.02 -8.51
CA SER A 178 -12.21 21.39 -9.87
C SER A 178 -11.38 20.62 -10.89
N GLN A 179 -12.02 20.23 -12.00
CA GLN A 179 -11.32 19.59 -13.14
C GLN A 179 -10.34 20.55 -13.84
N ASN A 180 -10.51 21.86 -13.67
CA ASN A 180 -9.64 22.90 -14.21
C ASN A 180 -9.25 23.88 -13.09
N PRO A 181 -8.47 23.44 -12.09
CA PRO A 181 -8.21 24.25 -10.92
C PRO A 181 -7.12 25.29 -11.18
N GLN A 182 -7.16 26.36 -10.41
CA GLN A 182 -6.01 27.24 -10.26
C GLN A 182 -5.00 26.60 -9.31
N ALA A 183 -3.72 26.99 -9.45
CA ALA A 183 -2.67 26.58 -8.52
C ALA A 183 -3.02 26.97 -7.07
N THR A 184 -3.50 28.20 -6.87
CA THR A 184 -3.94 28.69 -5.56
C THR A 184 -5.45 28.52 -5.42
N VAL A 185 -5.87 27.89 -4.33
CA VAL A 185 -7.28 27.77 -3.93
C VAL A 185 -7.85 29.15 -3.64
N SER A 186 -9.01 29.47 -4.21
CA SER A 186 -9.69 30.78 -4.06
C SER A 186 -10.86 30.76 -3.07
N ALA A 187 -11.30 29.58 -2.64
CA ALA A 187 -12.40 29.42 -1.69
C ALA A 187 -12.10 30.13 -0.36
N THR A 188 -13.05 30.93 0.14
CA THR A 188 -12.88 31.70 1.37
C THR A 188 -13.67 31.04 2.49
N CYS A 189 -12.97 30.29 3.33
CA CYS A 189 -13.57 29.61 4.47
C CYS A 189 -13.87 30.60 5.61
N THR A 190 -15.02 30.46 6.26
CA THR A 190 -15.47 31.35 7.34
C THR A 190 -15.55 30.67 8.70
N GLY A 191 -14.83 29.54 8.86
CA GLY A 191 -14.74 28.76 10.11
C GLY A 191 -15.13 27.30 9.89
N ILE A 192 -14.66 26.37 10.72
CA ILE A 192 -15.32 25.07 10.80
C ILE A 192 -16.58 25.27 11.66
N VAL A 193 -17.72 24.75 11.20
CA VAL A 193 -18.96 24.88 11.97
C VAL A 193 -18.84 24.01 13.22
N ASP A 194 -18.42 24.61 14.33
CA ASP A 194 -18.52 24.00 15.65
C ASP A 194 -20.00 23.68 15.92
N HIS A 195 -20.25 22.40 16.16
CA HIS A 195 -21.55 21.83 16.52
C HIS A 195 -21.85 22.10 18.00
N SER A 196 -21.84 23.37 18.40
CA SER A 196 -22.54 23.79 19.63
C SER A 196 -24.08 23.65 19.49
N VAL A 197 -24.56 22.96 18.46
CA VAL A 197 -25.95 22.52 18.30
C VAL A 197 -26.11 21.16 18.97
N SER A 198 -26.57 21.20 20.22
CA SER A 198 -26.92 20.05 21.07
C SER A 198 -28.19 19.31 20.58
N SER A 199 -28.37 19.10 19.26
CA SER A 199 -29.59 18.47 18.70
C SER A 199 -29.38 17.38 17.65
N ILE A 200 -28.19 16.78 17.55
CA ILE A 200 -28.07 15.43 16.98
C ILE A 200 -27.24 14.60 17.94
N THR A 201 -27.94 13.88 18.83
CA THR A 201 -27.42 12.65 19.41
C THR A 201 -26.99 11.72 18.26
N GLY A 202 -25.68 11.63 17.97
CA GLY A 202 -25.11 10.57 17.14
C GLY A 202 -24.35 10.93 15.85
N ALA A 203 -24.01 12.19 15.54
CA ALA A 203 -23.17 12.49 14.38
C ALA A 203 -22.13 13.58 14.67
N LYS A 204 -20.85 13.18 14.84
CA LYS A 204 -19.70 14.02 14.43
C LYS A 204 -19.93 14.37 12.96
N SER A 205 -19.53 15.55 12.45
CA SER A 205 -19.69 15.83 11.01
C SER A 205 -19.14 14.66 10.18
N ASN A 206 -19.78 14.34 9.05
CA ASN A 206 -19.24 13.32 8.15
C ASN A 206 -17.78 13.65 7.83
N LEU A 207 -16.88 12.70 8.06
CA LEU A 207 -15.50 12.78 7.60
C LEU A 207 -15.57 12.75 6.06
N LEU A 208 -15.01 13.77 5.42
CA LEU A 208 -15.03 13.91 3.96
C LEU A 208 -13.70 13.44 3.35
N ASN A 209 -12.59 13.70 4.03
CA ASN A 209 -11.31 13.20 3.54
C ASN A 209 -11.27 11.66 3.54
N HIS A 210 -10.78 11.10 2.45
CA HIS A 210 -10.64 9.67 2.19
C HIS A 210 -9.27 9.30 1.58
N VAL A 211 -8.31 10.22 1.68
CA VAL A 211 -6.93 10.07 1.17
C VAL A 211 -5.87 10.17 2.27
N VAL A 212 -6.31 10.33 3.52
CA VAL A 212 -5.50 10.18 4.75
C VAL A 212 -6.38 9.52 5.81
N ARG A 213 -6.59 8.20 5.67
CA ARG A 213 -7.60 7.43 6.42
C ARG A 213 -7.18 7.06 7.84
N GLU A 214 -5.90 6.76 8.06
CA GLU A 214 -5.33 6.31 9.34
C GLU A 214 -4.38 7.38 9.93
N ASN A 215 -4.83 8.63 9.92
CA ASN A 215 -4.09 9.74 10.51
C ASN A 215 -3.86 9.57 12.02
N LYS A 216 -2.74 10.07 12.54
CA LYS A 216 -2.44 9.95 13.97
C LYS A 216 -3.33 10.86 14.81
N THR A 217 -3.71 10.38 15.99
CA THR A 217 -4.45 11.15 16.98
C THR A 217 -3.55 12.26 17.53
N LEU A 218 -4.02 13.51 17.49
CA LEU A 218 -3.28 14.67 17.98
C LEU A 218 -3.11 14.66 19.50
N ASN A 219 -1.97 15.16 19.98
CA ASN A 219 -1.75 15.44 21.40
C ASN A 219 -2.49 16.72 21.81
N THR A 220 -3.57 16.58 22.56
CA THR A 220 -4.45 17.69 23.01
C THR A 220 -4.24 18.10 24.47
N ASN A 221 -3.09 17.76 25.07
CA ASN A 221 -2.82 18.10 26.47
C ASN A 221 -2.75 19.63 26.69
N SER A 222 -3.82 20.21 27.22
CA SER A 222 -4.03 21.66 27.38
C SER A 222 -3.17 22.32 28.47
N ALA A 223 -2.48 21.53 29.29
CA ALA A 223 -1.75 22.04 30.44
C ALA A 223 -0.49 22.86 30.08
N ARG A 224 -0.05 22.88 28.80
CA ARG A 224 1.25 23.47 28.40
C ARG A 224 1.21 24.01 26.96
N ALA A 225 1.18 25.33 26.80
CA ALA A 225 1.08 26.00 25.49
C ALA A 225 2.40 25.94 24.69
N GLY A 226 2.31 25.68 23.37
CA GLY A 226 3.46 25.73 22.45
C GLY A 226 3.20 25.09 21.08
N GLN A 227 2.26 24.15 21.01
CA GLN A 227 1.94 23.39 19.79
C GLN A 227 0.72 23.94 19.06
N ILE A 228 0.63 23.70 17.75
CA ILE A 228 -0.46 24.21 16.90
C ILE A 228 -1.85 23.77 17.40
N ALA A 229 -1.98 22.49 17.78
CA ALA A 229 -3.23 21.93 18.31
C ALA A 229 -3.53 22.37 19.75
N GLN A 230 -2.56 22.98 20.44
CA GLN A 230 -2.62 23.35 21.86
C GLN A 230 -2.64 24.86 22.10
N GLN A 231 -2.56 25.70 21.06
CA GLN A 231 -2.77 27.14 21.20
C GLN A 231 -4.20 27.38 21.68
N SER A 232 -4.39 27.55 23.00
CA SER A 232 -5.67 27.83 23.65
C SER A 232 -6.81 26.88 23.26
N ASP A 233 -6.62 25.57 23.40
CA ASP A 233 -7.63 24.56 23.03
C ASP A 233 -8.16 24.77 21.60
N ASN A 234 -7.26 24.76 20.60
CA ASN A 234 -7.59 25.05 19.21
C ASN A 234 -8.46 23.94 18.57
N GLN A 235 -9.73 23.90 18.97
CA GLN A 235 -10.72 22.93 18.54
C GLN A 235 -10.92 22.97 17.02
N ALA A 236 -10.80 24.16 16.41
CA ALA A 236 -10.87 24.32 14.96
C ALA A 236 -9.77 23.50 14.25
N PHE A 237 -8.53 23.51 14.76
CA PHE A 237 -7.46 22.66 14.21
C PHE A 237 -7.75 21.17 14.40
N ILE A 238 -8.21 20.79 15.58
CA ILE A 238 -8.54 19.39 15.91
C ILE A 238 -9.66 18.87 15.00
N ASP A 239 -10.68 19.69 14.74
CA ASP A 239 -11.78 19.34 13.85
C ASP A 239 -11.34 19.29 12.38
N ALA A 240 -10.44 20.19 11.97
CA ALA A 240 -9.89 20.22 10.62
C ALA A 240 -9.02 19.00 10.28
N TRP A 241 -8.44 18.35 11.29
CA TRP A 241 -7.45 17.29 11.15
C TRP A 241 -8.03 16.00 10.54
N PRO A 242 -7.33 15.33 9.60
CA PRO A 242 -6.03 15.71 9.01
C PRO A 242 -6.12 16.89 8.04
N ILE A 243 -5.05 17.69 7.99
CA ILE A 243 -4.92 18.83 7.07
C ILE A 243 -3.84 18.52 6.04
N ILE A 244 -4.19 18.62 4.76
CA ILE A 244 -3.24 18.47 3.65
C ILE A 244 -2.85 19.87 3.16
N GLN A 245 -1.56 20.20 3.27
CA GLN A 245 -1.01 21.48 2.82
C GLN A 245 -0.69 21.41 1.32
N LEU A 246 -1.24 22.35 0.56
CA LEU A 246 -1.15 22.29 -0.89
C LEU A 246 -0.04 23.18 -1.40
N TYR A 247 0.81 22.66 -2.29
CA TYR A 247 1.87 23.43 -2.97
C TYR A 247 1.76 23.24 -4.48
N ASP A 248 2.11 24.25 -5.26
CA ASP A 248 2.20 24.13 -6.73
C ASP A 248 3.64 23.76 -7.11
N PHE A 249 3.88 22.49 -7.40
CA PHE A 249 5.22 22.00 -7.75
C PHE A 249 5.53 22.16 -9.24
N GLY A 250 4.52 21.97 -10.10
CA GLY A 250 4.70 21.87 -11.55
C GLY A 250 5.50 20.61 -11.97
N PRO A 251 5.32 20.10 -13.19
CA PRO A 251 5.98 18.86 -13.61
C PRO A 251 7.51 19.02 -13.72
N ALA A 252 8.23 17.91 -13.58
CA ALA A 252 9.69 17.82 -13.64
C ALA A 252 10.42 18.71 -12.61
N THR A 253 9.86 18.80 -11.40
CA THR A 253 10.38 19.65 -10.32
C THR A 253 10.99 18.81 -9.21
N LYS A 254 12.15 19.25 -8.72
CA LYS A 254 12.72 18.76 -7.46
C LYS A 254 11.94 19.34 -6.28
N VAL A 255 11.50 18.48 -5.38
CA VAL A 255 10.83 18.86 -4.14
C VAL A 255 11.74 18.52 -2.98
N THR A 256 12.26 19.54 -2.32
CA THR A 256 13.14 19.40 -1.17
C THR A 256 12.33 19.53 0.11
N VAL A 257 12.26 18.45 0.89
CA VAL A 257 11.77 18.48 2.27
C VAL A 257 12.97 18.64 3.18
N GLN A 258 12.93 19.61 4.08
CA GLN A 258 14.06 19.93 4.95
C GLN A 258 13.60 20.13 6.39
N TYR A 259 14.27 19.46 7.32
CA TYR A 259 14.13 19.66 8.76
C TYR A 259 15.39 20.29 9.35
N ASN A 260 15.26 21.44 9.99
CA ASN A 260 16.34 22.12 10.68
C ASN A 260 16.37 21.68 12.16
N ALA A 261 17.01 20.54 12.43
CA ALA A 261 17.19 20.05 13.80
C ALA A 261 18.18 20.97 14.54
N GLY A 262 17.68 21.79 15.45
CA GLY A 262 18.52 22.67 16.27
C GLY A 262 19.64 21.87 16.94
N GLY A 263 20.90 22.25 16.68
CA GLY A 263 22.08 21.57 17.22
C GLY A 263 22.57 20.34 16.44
N SER A 264 21.70 19.59 15.77
CA SER A 264 22.06 18.37 15.02
C SER A 264 22.28 18.59 13.52
N GLY A 265 22.03 19.81 13.03
CA GLY A 265 22.22 20.18 11.63
C GLY A 265 20.96 19.97 10.78
N VAL A 266 21.11 20.24 9.49
CA VAL A 266 20.01 20.16 8.52
C VAL A 266 19.86 18.72 8.02
N GLN A 267 18.65 18.19 8.08
CA GLN A 267 18.25 16.92 7.48
C GLN A 267 17.39 17.22 6.27
N SER A 268 17.58 16.49 5.16
CA SER A 268 16.86 16.78 3.93
C SER A 268 16.64 15.53 3.08
N VAL A 269 15.49 15.52 2.41
CA VAL A 269 15.10 14.54 1.40
C VAL A 269 14.77 15.31 0.12
N GLU A 270 15.31 14.84 -1.00
CA GLU A 270 14.95 15.33 -2.33
C GLU A 270 14.06 14.32 -3.05
N LEU A 271 12.90 14.79 -3.51
CA LEU A 271 11.91 14.03 -4.26
C LEU A 271 11.81 14.56 -5.70
N ASN A 272 11.34 13.71 -6.61
CA ASN A 272 11.07 14.05 -8.01
C ASN A 272 9.55 14.11 -8.25
N PHE A 273 8.98 15.31 -8.35
CA PHE A 273 7.59 15.47 -8.76
C PHE A 273 7.49 15.55 -10.28
N ASP A 274 7.08 14.44 -10.89
CA ASP A 274 6.83 14.34 -12.32
C ASP A 274 5.94 13.13 -12.62
N ARG A 275 5.64 12.90 -13.89
CA ARG A 275 5.06 11.64 -14.38
C ARG A 275 6.04 10.50 -14.06
N ILE A 276 5.54 9.41 -13.46
CA ILE A 276 6.38 8.26 -13.14
C ILE A 276 7.02 7.70 -14.42
N PRO A 277 8.34 7.49 -14.49
CA PRO A 277 8.99 6.84 -15.61
C PRO A 277 8.50 5.40 -15.84
N SER A 278 8.33 5.00 -17.11
CA SER A 278 7.78 3.68 -17.44
C SER A 278 8.65 2.50 -17.02
N ASN A 279 9.93 2.71 -16.74
CA ASN A 279 10.83 1.68 -16.19
C ASN A 279 10.62 1.41 -14.69
N LEU A 280 9.95 2.33 -13.98
CA LEU A 280 9.58 2.17 -12.56
C LEU A 280 8.19 1.54 -12.39
N ILE A 281 7.50 1.27 -13.49
CA ILE A 281 6.18 0.64 -13.52
C ILE A 281 6.34 -0.79 -14.06
N GLY A 282 5.69 -1.73 -13.40
CA GLY A 282 5.80 -3.15 -13.72
C GLY A 282 4.53 -3.91 -13.41
N ILE A 283 4.30 -4.98 -14.16
CA ILE A 283 3.37 -6.05 -13.80
C ILE A 283 4.18 -7.34 -13.82
N VAL A 284 4.20 -8.04 -12.70
CA VAL A 284 5.00 -9.24 -12.53
C VAL A 284 4.18 -10.34 -11.89
N SER A 285 4.72 -11.54 -11.90
CA SER A 285 4.08 -12.69 -11.32
C SER A 285 5.14 -13.71 -10.95
N ASN A 286 4.90 -14.42 -9.86
CA ASN A 286 5.85 -15.35 -9.25
C ASN A 286 6.19 -16.58 -10.12
N ARG A 287 5.49 -16.79 -11.24
CA ARG A 287 5.71 -17.92 -12.16
C ARG A 287 5.67 -17.49 -13.62
N GLN A 288 6.41 -18.19 -14.47
CA GLN A 288 6.33 -18.01 -15.93
C GLN A 288 5.23 -18.87 -16.57
N THR A 289 4.85 -19.96 -15.90
CA THR A 289 3.90 -20.95 -16.38
C THR A 289 3.05 -21.47 -15.24
N TRP A 290 1.80 -21.82 -15.53
CA TRP A 290 0.78 -22.12 -14.54
C TRP A 290 0.16 -23.50 -14.78
N PRO A 291 0.08 -24.37 -13.76
CA PRO A 291 -0.73 -25.59 -13.85
C PRO A 291 -2.21 -25.23 -13.74
N ARG A 292 -3.09 -26.20 -14.03
CA ARG A 292 -4.54 -26.08 -13.82
C ARG A 292 -4.89 -25.92 -12.35
N GLY A 293 -5.95 -25.16 -12.04
CA GLY A 293 -6.44 -24.97 -10.68
C GLY A 293 -5.52 -24.14 -9.78
N ALA A 294 -4.52 -23.47 -10.35
CA ALA A 294 -3.58 -22.63 -9.61
C ALA A 294 -4.09 -21.20 -9.45
N HIS A 295 -3.91 -20.64 -8.25
CA HIS A 295 -4.04 -19.23 -7.92
C HIS A 295 -2.93 -18.44 -8.61
N VAL A 296 -3.28 -17.50 -9.47
CA VAL A 296 -2.33 -16.66 -10.22
C VAL A 296 -1.99 -15.44 -9.39
N HIS A 297 -0.89 -15.47 -8.64
CA HIS A 297 -0.43 -14.29 -7.91
C HIS A 297 0.28 -13.32 -8.86
N GLY A 298 -0.24 -12.10 -8.97
CA GLY A 298 0.38 -10.99 -9.68
C GLY A 298 0.69 -9.84 -8.74
N ASP A 299 1.88 -9.25 -8.90
CA ASP A 299 2.22 -7.98 -8.26
C ASP A 299 2.20 -6.87 -9.33
N LEU A 300 1.45 -5.79 -9.06
CA LEU A 300 1.48 -4.54 -9.81
C LEU A 300 2.37 -3.54 -9.07
N ILE A 301 3.32 -2.98 -9.80
CA ILE A 301 4.29 -2.02 -9.31
C ILE A 301 3.97 -0.68 -9.97
N ASP A 302 3.47 0.27 -9.19
CA ASP A 302 3.21 1.63 -9.66
C ASP A 302 3.17 2.56 -8.44
N PRO A 303 4.19 3.39 -8.21
CA PRO A 303 4.20 4.28 -7.07
C PRO A 303 3.09 5.32 -7.14
N GLN A 304 2.55 5.67 -8.31
CA GLN A 304 1.49 6.67 -8.45
C GLN A 304 0.14 6.19 -7.89
N LEU A 305 -0.05 4.88 -7.72
CA LEU A 305 -1.25 4.31 -7.10
C LEU A 305 -1.26 4.44 -5.58
N ASN A 306 -0.12 4.76 -4.96
CA ASN A 306 0.02 4.95 -3.51
C ASN A 306 -0.38 6.40 -3.13
N ILE A 307 -1.68 6.63 -2.99
CA ILE A 307 -2.30 7.94 -2.70
C ILE A 307 -2.27 8.26 -1.22
N ASP A 308 -2.63 7.30 -0.36
CA ASP A 308 -2.74 7.49 1.08
C ASP A 308 -1.49 6.98 1.80
N PRO A 309 -0.68 7.85 2.41
CA PRO A 309 0.55 7.42 3.06
C PRO A 309 0.34 6.72 4.41
N THR A 310 -0.91 6.57 4.87
CA THR A 310 -1.25 6.10 6.23
C THR A 310 -1.84 4.71 6.30
N GLU A 311 -2.38 4.20 5.19
CA GLU A 311 -3.05 2.89 5.10
C GLU A 311 -2.82 2.29 3.71
N GLU A 312 -2.90 0.96 3.58
CA GLU A 312 -2.87 0.28 2.29
C GLU A 312 -3.94 0.81 1.32
N ASP A 313 -3.51 1.07 0.09
CA ASP A 313 -4.38 1.51 -0.99
C ASP A 313 -5.02 0.35 -1.78
N SER A 314 -6.29 0.50 -2.10
CA SER A 314 -7.09 -0.47 -2.85
C SER A 314 -7.58 0.15 -4.14
N TRP A 315 -7.32 -0.51 -5.26
CA TRP A 315 -7.76 -0.08 -6.58
C TRP A 315 -8.53 -1.20 -7.26
N THR A 316 -9.65 -0.85 -7.89
CA THR A 316 -10.55 -1.80 -8.53
C THR A 316 -10.81 -1.39 -9.97
N TRP A 317 -10.67 -2.34 -10.90
CA TRP A 317 -10.93 -2.13 -12.32
C TRP A 317 -12.11 -2.98 -12.78
N GLY A 318 -12.87 -2.46 -13.74
CA GLY A 318 -13.47 -3.32 -14.77
C GLY A 318 -12.43 -3.56 -15.84
N THR A 319 -11.82 -4.74 -15.89
CA THR A 319 -10.68 -5.04 -16.77
C THR A 319 -11.05 -5.44 -18.20
N SER A 320 -12.34 -5.52 -18.53
CA SER A 320 -12.78 -5.80 -19.91
C SER A 320 -12.26 -4.77 -20.92
N MET A 321 -11.79 -5.24 -22.08
CA MET A 321 -11.28 -4.37 -23.16
C MET A 321 -12.36 -3.41 -23.73
N THR A 322 -13.63 -3.78 -23.65
CA THR A 322 -14.75 -3.02 -24.22
C THR A 322 -15.44 -2.12 -23.19
N ASN A 323 -15.36 -2.44 -21.90
CA ASN A 323 -15.92 -1.63 -20.82
C ASN A 323 -14.90 -1.50 -19.68
N ASN A 324 -13.87 -0.70 -19.93
CA ASN A 324 -12.78 -0.52 -18.99
C ASN A 324 -13.02 0.66 -18.05
N THR A 325 -12.98 0.38 -16.76
CA THR A 325 -13.22 1.37 -15.69
C THR A 325 -12.18 1.20 -14.59
N VAL A 326 -11.97 2.24 -13.80
CA VAL A 326 -11.03 2.25 -12.67
C VAL A 326 -11.61 3.05 -11.52
N TYR A 327 -11.44 2.54 -10.31
CA TYR A 327 -11.97 3.11 -9.09
C TYR A 327 -10.94 3.00 -7.98
N TYR A 328 -10.82 4.05 -7.17
CA TYR A 328 -10.04 4.02 -5.94
C TYR A 328 -10.97 3.71 -4.76
N GLN A 329 -10.53 2.82 -3.87
CA GLN A 329 -11.25 2.40 -2.66
C GLN A 329 -12.69 1.94 -2.92
N ALA A 330 -12.90 1.08 -3.94
CA ALA A 330 -14.17 0.38 -4.06
C ALA A 330 -14.40 -0.58 -2.88
N PHE A 331 -13.31 -1.16 -2.38
CA PHE A 331 -13.24 -2.03 -1.20
C PHE A 331 -12.18 -1.52 -0.22
N ASP A 332 -12.45 -1.66 1.07
CA ASP A 332 -11.46 -1.40 2.13
C ASP A 332 -10.35 -2.48 2.17
N ARG A 333 -9.33 -2.31 3.02
CA ARG A 333 -8.22 -3.27 3.20
C ARG A 333 -8.65 -4.69 3.61
N SER A 334 -9.89 -4.85 4.07
CA SER A 334 -10.50 -6.13 4.49
C SER A 334 -11.51 -6.68 3.47
N GLY A 335 -11.51 -6.11 2.26
CA GLY A 335 -12.38 -6.48 1.16
C GLY A 335 -13.86 -6.21 1.39
N ASN A 336 -14.23 -5.40 2.38
CA ASN A 336 -15.61 -4.94 2.53
C ASN A 336 -15.88 -3.82 1.51
N PRO A 337 -17.09 -3.76 0.94
CA PRO A 337 -17.49 -2.65 0.09
C PRO A 337 -17.35 -1.32 0.83
N ASP A 338 -16.45 -0.45 0.34
CA ASP A 338 -16.39 0.94 0.77
C ASP A 338 -17.24 1.80 -0.18
N ALA A 339 -16.72 2.18 -1.35
CA ALA A 339 -17.52 2.90 -2.36
C ALA A 339 -18.47 1.98 -3.14
N ASP A 340 -18.18 0.68 -3.26
CA ASP A 340 -18.96 -0.26 -4.09
C ASP A 340 -20.44 -0.35 -3.69
N GLY A 341 -21.32 -0.20 -4.68
CA GLY A 341 -22.77 -0.13 -4.52
C GLY A 341 -23.31 1.24 -4.11
N THR A 342 -22.48 2.28 -4.03
CA THR A 342 -22.89 3.65 -3.72
C THR A 342 -22.66 4.59 -4.90
N ILE A 343 -23.33 5.74 -4.88
CA ILE A 343 -23.07 6.82 -5.86
C ILE A 343 -21.68 7.44 -5.72
N ALA A 344 -20.97 7.19 -4.64
CA ALA A 344 -19.61 7.70 -4.42
C ALA A 344 -18.55 6.91 -5.21
N MET A 345 -18.89 5.75 -5.79
CA MET A 345 -17.98 5.01 -6.64
C MET A 345 -17.86 5.67 -8.02
N GLN A 346 -16.91 6.60 -8.13
CA GLN A 346 -16.71 7.41 -9.32
C GLN A 346 -15.64 6.80 -10.23
N ASN A 347 -15.99 6.63 -11.51
CA ASN A 347 -15.07 6.05 -12.49
C ASN A 347 -14.01 7.08 -12.90
N LEU A 348 -12.74 6.73 -12.69
CA LEU A 348 -11.60 7.62 -12.91
C LEU A 348 -11.02 7.54 -14.33
N SER A 349 -11.52 6.63 -15.18
CA SER A 349 -10.87 6.34 -16.47
C SER A 349 -10.78 7.56 -17.41
N GLY A 350 -11.74 8.48 -17.33
CA GLY A 350 -11.72 9.74 -18.08
C GLY A 350 -10.80 10.82 -17.52
N ASN A 351 -10.29 10.65 -16.30
CA ASN A 351 -9.53 11.65 -15.55
C ASN A 351 -8.05 11.28 -15.37
N LEU A 352 -7.65 10.06 -15.73
CA LEU A 352 -6.29 9.54 -15.58
C LEU A 352 -5.22 10.52 -16.10
N THR A 353 -5.31 10.98 -17.35
CA THR A 353 -4.34 11.92 -17.94
C THR A 353 -4.25 13.23 -17.16
N SER A 354 -5.38 13.75 -16.67
CA SER A 354 -5.42 14.98 -15.87
C SER A 354 -4.79 14.79 -14.49
N MET A 355 -4.84 13.58 -13.95
CA MET A 355 -4.19 13.14 -12.71
C MET A 355 -2.75 12.63 -12.94
N MET A 356 -2.14 12.99 -14.08
CA MET A 356 -0.76 12.61 -14.48
C MET A 356 -0.53 11.13 -14.81
N PHE A 357 -1.57 10.29 -14.88
CA PHE A 357 -1.45 8.91 -15.38
C PHE A 357 -1.41 8.93 -16.92
N ASN A 358 -0.24 8.72 -17.53
CA ASN A 358 -0.10 8.83 -18.99
C ASN A 358 0.15 7.49 -19.68
N HIS A 359 0.89 6.62 -19.02
CA HIS A 359 1.23 5.27 -19.51
C HIS A 359 1.00 4.24 -18.41
N ASN A 360 0.11 4.56 -17.48
CA ASN A 360 -0.31 3.77 -16.33
C ASN A 360 -1.76 4.12 -15.97
N GLY A 361 -2.31 3.48 -14.93
CA GLY A 361 -3.68 3.65 -14.44
C GLY A 361 -4.75 2.81 -15.14
N ARG A 362 -4.40 2.13 -16.25
CA ARG A 362 -5.33 1.33 -17.04
C ARG A 362 -4.94 -0.14 -17.08
N LEU A 363 -5.72 -0.97 -16.38
CA LEU A 363 -5.59 -2.42 -16.39
C LEU A 363 -6.64 -3.07 -17.30
N THR A 364 -6.22 -3.95 -18.20
CA THR A 364 -7.11 -4.78 -19.03
C THR A 364 -6.73 -6.24 -19.00
N GLN A 365 -7.73 -7.09 -19.18
CA GLN A 365 -7.57 -8.54 -19.29
C GLN A 365 -8.15 -9.03 -20.62
N ASP A 366 -7.42 -9.95 -21.24
CA ASP A 366 -7.94 -10.79 -22.32
C ASP A 366 -7.92 -12.24 -21.82
N PRO A 367 -9.08 -12.79 -21.44
CA PRO A 367 -9.15 -14.16 -20.96
C PRO A 367 -9.12 -15.20 -22.06
N GLU A 368 -9.35 -14.82 -23.32
CA GLU A 368 -9.46 -15.75 -24.45
C GLU A 368 -8.63 -15.30 -25.67
N PRO A 369 -7.34 -14.92 -25.53
CA PRO A 369 -6.54 -14.40 -26.64
C PRO A 369 -6.35 -15.41 -27.77
N GLN A 370 -6.55 -16.71 -27.49
CA GLN A 370 -6.57 -17.78 -28.50
C GLN A 370 -7.94 -18.47 -28.62
N GLY A 371 -9.03 -17.76 -28.31
CA GLY A 371 -10.42 -18.20 -28.45
C GLY A 371 -10.91 -19.22 -27.41
N VAL A 372 -10.18 -19.38 -26.29
CA VAL A 372 -10.55 -20.27 -25.19
C VAL A 372 -10.12 -19.66 -23.86
N ALA A 373 -11.05 -19.56 -22.90
CA ALA A 373 -10.73 -19.16 -21.53
C ALA A 373 -9.82 -20.16 -20.83
N VAL A 374 -8.80 -19.64 -20.13
CA VAL A 374 -7.90 -20.44 -19.28
C VAL A 374 -7.90 -20.03 -17.81
N ALA A 375 -8.45 -18.86 -17.50
CA ALA A 375 -8.53 -18.32 -16.16
C ALA A 375 -9.90 -17.68 -15.92
N THR A 376 -10.26 -17.57 -14.64
CA THR A 376 -11.46 -16.89 -14.18
C THR A 376 -11.17 -16.19 -12.85
N LEU A 377 -12.14 -15.43 -12.36
CA LEU A 377 -12.07 -14.76 -11.07
C LEU A 377 -12.60 -15.68 -9.97
N GLN A 378 -12.22 -15.39 -8.73
CA GLN A 378 -12.81 -15.95 -7.52
C GLN A 378 -12.77 -14.91 -6.40
N PRO A 379 -13.69 -14.97 -5.41
CA PRO A 379 -13.63 -14.08 -4.26
C PRO A 379 -12.44 -14.43 -3.37
N ASN A 380 -11.86 -13.41 -2.73
CA ASN A 380 -10.82 -13.56 -1.71
C ASN A 380 -11.04 -12.54 -0.57
N GLY A 381 -10.04 -12.39 0.31
CA GLY A 381 -10.08 -11.45 1.44
C GLY A 381 -10.02 -9.97 1.07
N ILE A 382 -9.61 -9.60 -0.15
CA ILE A 382 -9.51 -8.19 -0.59
C ILE A 382 -10.64 -7.77 -1.53
N GLN A 383 -11.35 -8.73 -2.13
CA GLN A 383 -12.53 -8.46 -2.95
C GLN A 383 -13.65 -9.49 -2.74
N LYS A 384 -14.77 -8.98 -2.26
CA LYS A 384 -16.02 -9.76 -2.10
C LYS A 384 -16.89 -9.61 -3.34
N ILE A 385 -16.70 -10.49 -4.31
CA ILE A 385 -17.51 -10.61 -5.52
C ILE A 385 -18.60 -11.68 -5.38
N THR A 386 -19.67 -11.52 -6.16
CA THR A 386 -20.81 -12.45 -6.20
C THR A 386 -21.00 -13.00 -7.60
N LYS A 387 -21.47 -14.24 -7.70
CA LYS A 387 -21.72 -14.89 -8.99
C LYS A 387 -23.09 -14.47 -9.52
N SER A 388 -23.15 -13.99 -10.75
CA SER A 388 -24.39 -13.66 -11.44
C SER A 388 -25.10 -14.92 -11.97
N SER A 389 -26.31 -14.75 -12.51
CA SER A 389 -27.06 -15.83 -13.16
C SER A 389 -26.35 -16.42 -14.38
N ASP A 390 -25.50 -15.61 -15.03
CA ASP A 390 -24.70 -16.03 -16.18
C ASP A 390 -23.44 -16.82 -15.76
N GLY A 391 -23.22 -16.98 -14.46
CA GLY A 391 -22.11 -17.76 -13.92
C GLY A 391 -20.77 -17.01 -13.83
N PHE A 392 -20.76 -15.72 -14.13
CA PHE A 392 -19.59 -14.84 -14.02
C PHE A 392 -19.66 -14.00 -12.73
N TYR A 393 -18.51 -13.50 -12.27
CA TYR A 393 -18.44 -12.71 -11.04
C TYR A 393 -18.62 -11.22 -11.27
N ARG A 394 -19.32 -10.56 -10.35
CA ARG A 394 -19.63 -9.13 -10.34
C ARG A 394 -19.46 -8.52 -8.95
N THR A 395 -19.27 -7.21 -8.90
CA THR A 395 -19.44 -6.43 -7.66
C THR A 395 -20.87 -5.86 -7.60
N LYS A 396 -21.15 -4.95 -6.67
CA LYS A 396 -22.43 -4.23 -6.65
C LYS A 396 -22.51 -3.22 -7.80
N SER A 397 -21.40 -2.57 -8.14
CA SER A 397 -21.32 -1.52 -9.16
C SER A 397 -20.75 -1.97 -10.51
N ILE A 398 -19.87 -2.97 -10.54
CA ILE A 398 -19.21 -3.46 -11.75
C ILE A 398 -19.90 -4.76 -12.20
N ASN A 399 -20.44 -4.74 -13.42
CA ASN A 399 -21.10 -5.91 -14.01
C ASN A 399 -20.11 -7.02 -14.35
N GLU A 400 -20.65 -8.22 -14.49
CA GLU A 400 -19.89 -9.45 -14.70
C GLU A 400 -19.10 -9.51 -16.01
N PHE A 401 -19.55 -8.82 -17.06
CA PHE A 401 -18.86 -8.74 -18.35
C PHE A 401 -17.74 -7.70 -18.36
N SER A 402 -17.61 -6.92 -17.28
CA SER A 402 -16.53 -5.97 -17.11
C SER A 402 -15.33 -6.59 -16.39
N ILE A 403 -15.44 -7.82 -15.89
CA ILE A 403 -14.35 -8.58 -15.25
C ILE A 403 -13.73 -7.76 -14.10
N PRO A 404 -14.44 -7.62 -12.97
CA PRO A 404 -13.96 -6.85 -11.84
C PRO A 404 -12.67 -7.46 -11.28
N LEU A 405 -11.66 -6.65 -11.00
CA LEU A 405 -10.43 -7.08 -10.35
C LEU A 405 -10.00 -5.99 -9.36
N THR A 406 -9.67 -6.39 -8.14
CA THR A 406 -9.13 -5.50 -7.11
C THR A 406 -7.71 -5.94 -6.77
N ILE A 407 -6.84 -4.95 -6.64
CA ILE A 407 -5.51 -5.14 -6.05
C ILE A 407 -5.41 -4.28 -4.80
N LEU A 408 -4.68 -4.80 -3.82
CA LEU A 408 -4.42 -4.15 -2.55
C LEU A 408 -2.92 -3.94 -2.39
N GLU A 409 -2.54 -2.77 -1.90
CA GLU A 409 -1.15 -2.47 -1.55
C GLU A 409 -0.65 -3.47 -0.51
N LEU A 410 0.55 -4.03 -0.71
CA LEU A 410 1.05 -5.12 0.13
C LEU A 410 1.37 -4.66 1.57
N GLN A 411 1.74 -3.39 1.73
CA GLN A 411 1.98 -2.70 2.99
C GLN A 411 1.67 -1.21 2.79
N PRO A 412 1.40 -0.44 3.85
CA PRO A 412 1.14 0.98 3.70
C PRO A 412 2.33 1.68 3.04
N ASN A 413 2.06 2.46 2.00
CA ASN A 413 3.02 3.37 1.37
C ASN A 413 4.26 2.68 0.77
N VAL A 414 4.06 1.58 0.04
CA VAL A 414 5.13 0.86 -0.69
C VAL A 414 4.97 0.90 -2.20
N GLY A 415 3.82 1.28 -2.76
CA GLY A 415 3.61 1.38 -4.22
C GLY A 415 3.65 0.02 -4.96
N ILE A 416 3.48 -1.07 -4.23
CA ILE A 416 3.43 -2.45 -4.75
C ILE A 416 2.13 -3.08 -4.28
N PHE A 417 1.38 -3.66 -5.22
CA PHE A 417 0.02 -4.11 -5.02
C PHE A 417 -0.12 -5.56 -5.47
N GLY A 418 -0.84 -6.38 -4.69
CA GLY A 418 -1.13 -7.78 -5.01
C GLY A 418 -2.61 -8.01 -5.30
N ASP A 419 -2.90 -9.02 -6.12
CA ASP A 419 -4.26 -9.54 -6.35
C ASP A 419 -4.68 -10.63 -5.35
N TYR A 420 -3.92 -10.80 -4.26
CA TYR A 420 -4.10 -11.85 -3.28
C TYR A 420 -4.26 -11.30 -1.87
N ASP A 421 -4.95 -12.06 -1.03
CA ASP A 421 -5.14 -11.71 0.38
C ASP A 421 -4.00 -12.20 1.27
N ALA A 422 -4.06 -11.85 2.56
CA ALA A 422 -3.11 -12.28 3.58
C ALA A 422 -3.05 -13.82 3.80
N SER A 423 -4.02 -14.57 3.26
CA SER A 423 -4.01 -16.05 3.26
C SER A 423 -3.40 -16.63 1.98
N GLY A 424 -2.94 -15.78 1.06
CA GLY A 424 -2.37 -16.18 -0.23
C GLY A 424 -3.40 -16.61 -1.28
N ILE A 425 -4.68 -16.27 -1.10
CA ILE A 425 -5.73 -16.58 -2.08
C ILE A 425 -5.76 -15.46 -3.13
N ALA A 426 -5.26 -15.74 -4.33
CA ALA A 426 -5.34 -14.83 -5.47
C ALA A 426 -6.76 -14.74 -6.04
N GLU A 427 -7.12 -13.58 -6.55
CA GLU A 427 -8.39 -13.35 -7.20
C GLU A 427 -8.48 -14.04 -8.57
N ILE A 428 -7.35 -14.15 -9.28
CA ILE A 428 -7.28 -14.87 -10.55
C ILE A 428 -6.95 -16.34 -10.30
N ILE A 429 -7.73 -17.25 -10.89
CA ILE A 429 -7.49 -18.70 -10.83
C ILE A 429 -7.56 -19.33 -12.21
N THR A 430 -6.62 -20.23 -12.50
CA THR A 430 -6.62 -21.02 -13.74
C THR A 430 -7.70 -22.11 -13.69
N LEU A 431 -8.39 -22.33 -14.81
CA LEU A 431 -9.47 -23.31 -14.89
C LEU A 431 -8.94 -24.75 -14.80
N ASP A 432 -9.69 -25.63 -14.14
CA ASP A 432 -9.35 -27.06 -14.02
C ASP A 432 -9.29 -27.78 -15.38
N ASN A 433 -10.03 -27.29 -16.37
CA ASN A 433 -10.06 -27.81 -17.73
C ASN A 433 -9.22 -26.99 -18.72
N ALA A 434 -8.42 -26.02 -18.26
CA ALA A 434 -7.65 -25.12 -19.11
C ALA A 434 -6.75 -25.91 -20.10
N PRO A 435 -6.84 -25.69 -21.42
CA PRO A 435 -6.01 -26.42 -22.37
C PRO A 435 -4.53 -26.05 -22.25
N ARG A 436 -3.64 -26.99 -22.60
CA ARG A 436 -2.19 -26.74 -22.62
C ARG A 436 -1.84 -25.66 -23.64
N ASP A 437 -0.79 -24.91 -23.36
CA ASP A 437 -0.18 -23.92 -24.26
C ASP A 437 -1.14 -22.80 -24.71
N LYS A 438 -2.24 -22.65 -23.97
CA LYS A 438 -3.15 -21.51 -24.03
C LYS A 438 -2.80 -20.51 -22.93
N SER A 439 -3.25 -19.29 -23.09
CA SER A 439 -2.88 -18.22 -22.17
C SER A 439 -4.01 -17.25 -21.91
N PHE A 440 -3.85 -16.55 -20.80
CA PHE A 440 -4.60 -15.37 -20.40
C PHE A 440 -3.61 -14.21 -20.34
N THR A 441 -4.00 -13.02 -20.79
CA THR A 441 -3.11 -11.87 -20.85
C THR A 441 -3.65 -10.74 -19.99
N VAL A 442 -2.77 -10.14 -19.17
CA VAL A 442 -3.04 -8.91 -18.43
C VAL A 442 -2.18 -7.81 -19.02
N ASN A 443 -2.78 -6.65 -19.28
CA ASN A 443 -2.05 -5.47 -19.73
C ASN A 443 -2.29 -4.32 -18.76
N TYR A 444 -1.21 -3.71 -18.27
CA TYR A 444 -1.24 -2.45 -17.56
C TYR A 444 -0.63 -1.39 -18.47
N ASN A 445 -1.49 -0.68 -19.20
CA ASN A 445 -1.10 0.18 -20.32
C ASN A 445 -0.11 -0.51 -21.28
N ASP A 446 1.15 -0.09 -21.26
CA ASP A 446 2.21 -0.56 -22.17
C ASP A 446 2.96 -1.78 -21.62
N LYS A 447 2.65 -2.22 -20.40
CA LYS A 447 3.22 -3.42 -19.77
C LYS A 447 2.26 -4.59 -19.94
N SER A 448 2.78 -5.76 -20.27
CA SER A 448 1.97 -6.96 -20.49
C SER A 448 2.59 -8.14 -19.76
N TYR A 449 1.73 -8.95 -19.15
CA TYR A 449 2.08 -10.23 -18.56
C TYR A 449 1.15 -11.32 -19.10
N THR A 450 1.70 -12.50 -19.36
CA THR A 450 0.98 -13.64 -19.93
C THR A 450 1.03 -14.83 -18.97
N VAL A 451 -0.14 -15.26 -18.54
CA VAL A 451 -0.36 -16.50 -17.78
C VAL A 451 -0.43 -17.64 -18.79
N ARG A 452 0.65 -18.40 -18.97
CA ARG A 452 0.69 -19.56 -19.88
C ARG A 452 0.38 -20.86 -19.13
N ILE A 453 -0.56 -21.64 -19.64
CA ILE A 453 -0.89 -22.94 -19.07
C ILE A 453 0.10 -24.01 -19.53
N GLU A 454 0.77 -24.65 -18.59
CA GLU A 454 1.64 -25.80 -18.85
C GLU A 454 1.33 -26.96 -17.90
N PHE A 455 1.59 -28.18 -18.38
CA PHE A 455 1.44 -29.39 -17.58
C PHE A 455 2.82 -29.94 -17.22
N SER A 456 3.13 -29.99 -15.94
CA SER A 456 4.31 -30.70 -15.45
C SER A 456 4.05 -32.21 -15.49
N THR A 457 4.94 -32.97 -16.15
CA THR A 457 4.98 -34.42 -16.02
C THR A 457 6.08 -34.80 -15.02
N ALA A 458 5.72 -35.59 -14.00
CA ALA A 458 6.72 -36.21 -13.13
C ALA A 458 7.20 -37.51 -13.79
N THR A 459 8.52 -37.68 -13.92
CA THR A 459 9.10 -38.95 -14.38
C THR A 459 9.53 -39.76 -13.16
N LEU A 460 8.88 -40.90 -12.93
CA LEU A 460 9.26 -41.83 -11.87
C LEU A 460 10.26 -42.84 -12.46
N THR A 461 11.54 -42.75 -12.09
CA THR A 461 12.52 -43.78 -12.44
C THR A 461 12.52 -44.85 -11.35
N MET A 462 12.00 -46.04 -11.68
CA MET A 462 12.20 -47.21 -10.83
C MET A 462 13.57 -47.80 -11.14
N GLY A 463 14.44 -47.88 -10.14
CA GLY A 463 15.70 -48.62 -10.25
C GLY A 463 15.40 -50.10 -10.50
N THR A 464 16.20 -50.75 -11.35
CA THR A 464 16.18 -52.21 -11.44
C THR A 464 16.50 -52.79 -10.06
N PRO A 465 15.77 -53.82 -9.60
CA PRO A 465 16.15 -54.54 -8.38
C PRO A 465 17.60 -54.99 -8.54
N ALA A 466 18.46 -54.64 -7.58
CA ALA A 466 19.82 -55.15 -7.59
C ALA A 466 19.75 -56.68 -7.51
N GLU A 467 20.22 -57.36 -8.56
CA GLU A 467 20.63 -58.76 -8.42
C GLU A 467 21.62 -58.81 -7.24
N ASN A 468 21.30 -59.64 -6.24
CA ASN A 468 22.02 -59.90 -4.99
C ASN A 468 21.54 -59.15 -3.74
N THR A 469 20.27 -59.31 -3.36
CA THR A 469 19.93 -59.38 -1.92
C THR A 469 19.15 -60.66 -1.61
N PRO A 470 19.54 -61.44 -0.59
CA PRO A 470 18.85 -62.66 -0.20
C PRO A 470 17.41 -62.31 0.18
N VAL A 471 16.48 -63.19 -0.20
CA VAL A 471 15.02 -63.10 -0.03
C VAL A 471 14.65 -62.45 1.31
N ASN A 472 14.33 -61.16 1.28
CA ASN A 472 13.61 -60.49 2.35
C ASN A 472 12.15 -60.39 1.89
N PRO A 473 11.19 -61.04 2.56
CA PRO A 473 9.79 -61.08 2.13
C PRO A 473 9.06 -59.72 2.18
N ASN A 474 9.73 -58.61 2.56
CA ASN A 474 9.21 -57.25 2.45
C ASN A 474 10.35 -56.23 2.21
N PRO A 475 10.62 -55.79 0.97
CA PRO A 475 11.54 -54.68 0.73
C PRO A 475 10.84 -53.33 0.98
N PRO A 476 11.46 -52.37 1.71
CA PRO A 476 10.98 -51.00 1.74
C PRO A 476 11.23 -50.35 0.38
N ILE A 477 10.16 -49.94 -0.29
CA ILE A 477 10.22 -49.21 -1.55
C ILE A 477 10.91 -47.87 -1.29
N LYS A 478 12.15 -47.69 -1.74
CA LYS A 478 12.78 -46.36 -1.78
C LYS A 478 12.23 -45.60 -2.99
N GLN A 479 11.25 -44.73 -2.75
CA GLN A 479 10.78 -43.76 -3.74
C GLN A 479 11.68 -42.51 -3.66
N SER A 480 12.32 -42.14 -4.77
CA SER A 480 12.96 -40.85 -4.92
C SER A 480 12.22 -40.05 -5.99
N VAL A 481 11.60 -38.95 -5.58
CA VAL A 481 10.98 -37.97 -6.49
C VAL A 481 12.03 -36.91 -6.80
N SER A 482 12.44 -36.76 -8.06
CA SER A 482 13.29 -35.64 -8.48
C SER A 482 12.46 -34.63 -9.28
N ASN A 483 12.17 -33.49 -8.67
CA ASN A 483 11.70 -32.30 -9.38
C ASN A 483 12.91 -31.43 -9.68
N GLN A 484 13.44 -31.45 -10.91
CA GLN A 484 14.21 -30.33 -11.45
C GLN A 484 14.51 -30.52 -12.95
N SER A 485 14.14 -29.53 -13.76
CA SER A 485 14.86 -29.23 -15.00
C SER A 485 16.24 -28.69 -14.63
N PRO A 486 17.30 -29.00 -15.41
CA PRO A 486 18.67 -28.67 -15.04
C PRO A 486 18.87 -27.15 -15.04
N ILE A 487 19.11 -26.60 -13.86
CA ILE A 487 19.66 -25.25 -13.72
C ILE A 487 21.06 -25.27 -14.32
N ASN A 488 21.31 -24.38 -15.27
CA ASN A 488 22.59 -24.18 -15.94
C ASN A 488 23.72 -24.02 -14.87
N PRO A 489 24.81 -24.82 -14.91
CA PRO A 489 25.81 -24.90 -13.83
C PRO A 489 26.59 -23.61 -13.55
N VAL A 490 26.35 -22.53 -14.29
CA VAL A 490 27.00 -21.24 -14.09
C VAL A 490 26.40 -20.46 -12.90
N PHE A 491 25.12 -20.68 -12.56
CA PHE A 491 24.45 -19.89 -11.51
C PHE A 491 24.79 -20.35 -10.08
N ALA A 492 25.00 -21.66 -9.90
CA ALA A 492 25.37 -22.24 -8.59
C ALA A 492 26.81 -21.90 -8.17
N ALA A 493 27.69 -21.54 -9.12
CA ALA A 493 29.06 -21.13 -8.83
C ALA A 493 29.13 -19.66 -8.38
N PHE A 494 28.24 -18.79 -8.85
CA PHE A 494 28.20 -17.37 -8.47
C PHE A 494 27.68 -17.16 -7.04
N LEU A 495 26.66 -17.92 -6.63
CA LEU A 495 26.06 -17.79 -5.29
C LEU A 495 27.00 -18.32 -4.17
N LYS A 496 27.85 -19.32 -4.48
CA LYS A 496 28.84 -19.83 -3.52
C LYS A 496 30.04 -18.90 -3.30
N LEU A 497 30.38 -18.05 -4.28
CA LEU A 497 31.53 -17.15 -4.16
C LEU A 497 31.19 -15.87 -3.37
N VAL A 498 29.97 -15.35 -3.52
CA VAL A 498 29.53 -14.11 -2.84
C VAL A 498 29.26 -14.34 -1.34
N ILE A 499 28.77 -15.52 -0.96
CA ILE A 499 28.47 -15.83 0.46
C ILE A 499 29.76 -16.11 1.26
N MET A 500 30.83 -16.62 0.63
CA MET A 500 32.10 -16.85 1.34
C MET A 500 33.00 -15.61 1.47
N GLN A 501 32.81 -14.56 0.65
CA GLN A 501 33.59 -13.32 0.78
C GLN A 501 33.05 -12.37 1.87
N ASN A 502 31.76 -12.45 2.23
CA ASN A 502 31.17 -11.57 3.25
C ASN A 502 31.11 -12.18 4.66
N LEU A 503 31.52 -13.45 4.84
CA LEU A 503 31.63 -14.07 6.18
C LEU A 503 33.02 -13.92 6.83
N PHE A 504 33.98 -13.31 6.14
CA PHE A 504 35.31 -12.99 6.65
C PHE A 504 35.69 -11.55 6.30
N LEU A 505 34.95 -10.56 6.84
CA LEU A 505 35.37 -9.17 7.06
C LEU A 505 34.17 -8.41 7.68
N TYR A 506 33.94 -8.63 8.98
CA TYR A 506 33.63 -7.66 10.05
C TYR A 506 33.18 -8.40 11.30
#